data_AF-A0A7K1TF69-F1
#
_entry.id   AF-A0A7K1TF69-F1
#
_cell.length_a   1.000
_cell.length_b   1.000
_cell.length_c   1.000
_cell.angle_alpha   90.00
_cell.angle_beta   90.00
_cell.angle_gamma   90.00
#
_symmetry.space_group_name_H-M   'P 1'
#
loop_
_entity.id
_entity.type
_entity.pdbx_description
1 polymer ?
#
loop_
_entity_poly.entity_id
_entity_poly.type
_entity_poly.pdbx_seq_one_letter_code
_entity_poly.pdbx_strand_id
1 'polypeptide(L)'
;MKPATPLVLLECLVAGTSHRPELPKQEKSLKIGQTLRLEREADSKYDDWAVKVHSGAADDKASIWLGYLPETRNETVARLLDAGYPLTARLAHKAWEDDWLHLEIEVLLPRD
;
A
#
# COMPACT_ATOMS: atom_id res chain seq x y z
N MET A 1 -17.96 -21.74 6.67
CA MET A 1 -16.96 -21.81 5.58
C MET A 1 -15.71 -21.07 6.03
N LYS A 2 -14.51 -21.58 5.73
CA LYS A 2 -13.29 -20.76 5.89
C LYS A 2 -13.38 -19.61 4.88
N PRO A 3 -13.05 -18.36 5.25
CA PRO A 3 -12.99 -17.28 4.29
C PRO A 3 -12.03 -17.66 3.16
N ALA A 4 -12.40 -17.39 1.92
CA ALA A 4 -11.55 -17.69 0.78
C ALA A 4 -10.26 -16.86 0.88
N THR A 5 -9.12 -17.49 0.58
CA THR A 5 -7.84 -16.78 0.53
C THR A 5 -7.91 -15.72 -0.57
N PRO A 6 -7.61 -14.44 -0.27
CA PRO A 6 -7.62 -13.39 -1.28
C PRO A 6 -6.61 -13.69 -2.38
N LEU A 7 -6.90 -13.21 -3.60
CA LEU A 7 -5.98 -13.33 -4.72
C LEU A 7 -4.88 -12.26 -4.59
N VAL A 8 -3.61 -12.68 -4.61
CA VAL A 8 -2.48 -11.76 -4.72
C VAL A 8 -2.36 -11.30 -6.17
N LEU A 9 -2.54 -10.00 -6.40
CA LEU A 9 -2.44 -9.39 -7.73
C LEU A 9 -1.03 -8.88 -8.01
N LEU A 10 -0.32 -8.43 -6.98
CA LEU A 10 0.97 -7.77 -7.09
C LEU A 10 1.74 -7.92 -5.78
N GLU A 11 3.01 -8.32 -5.85
CA GLU A 11 3.97 -8.20 -4.74
C GLU A 11 4.98 -7.11 -5.10
N CYS A 12 5.12 -6.09 -4.26
CA CYS A 12 6.03 -4.98 -4.55
C CYS A 12 6.53 -4.27 -3.28
N LEU A 13 7.61 -3.50 -3.44
CA LEU A 13 8.00 -2.51 -2.45
C LEU A 13 7.04 -1.31 -2.44
N VAL A 14 6.95 -0.61 -1.31
CA VAL A 14 6.32 0.72 -1.23
C VAL A 14 7.34 1.78 -1.65
N ALA A 15 7.07 2.49 -2.72
CA ALA A 15 7.96 3.51 -3.27
C ALA A 15 7.85 4.83 -2.48
N GLY A 16 8.97 5.56 -2.39
CA GLY A 16 9.01 6.91 -1.82
C GLY A 16 8.95 6.95 -0.28
N THR A 17 9.23 5.84 0.41
CA THR A 17 9.32 5.79 1.88
C THR A 17 10.45 6.69 2.43
N SER A 18 11.54 6.88 1.68
CA SER A 18 12.62 7.82 2.01
C SER A 18 12.16 9.30 2.08
N HIS A 19 11.04 9.65 1.43
CA HIS A 19 10.45 10.99 1.49
C HIS A 19 9.43 11.15 2.63
N ARG A 20 9.35 10.20 3.57
CA ARG A 20 8.41 10.20 4.69
C ARG A 20 9.15 10.36 6.03
N PRO A 21 9.43 11.59 6.49
CA PRO A 21 10.16 11.83 7.74
C PRO A 21 9.45 11.33 9.00
N GLU A 22 8.15 11.02 8.92
CA GLU A 22 7.35 10.45 10.01
C GLU A 22 7.53 8.93 10.17
N LEU A 23 7.94 8.20 9.12
CA LEU A 23 8.06 6.73 9.16
C LEU A 23 9.01 6.20 10.23
N PRO A 24 10.19 6.81 10.51
CA PRO A 24 11.07 6.35 11.59
C PRO A 24 10.38 6.23 12.96
N LYS A 25 9.43 7.13 13.25
CA LYS A 25 8.69 7.13 14.52
C LYS A 25 7.54 6.13 14.53
N GLN A 26 7.07 5.72 13.35
CA GLN A 26 5.89 4.87 13.17
C GLN A 26 6.21 3.44 12.76
N GLU A 27 7.46 3.12 12.42
CA GLU A 27 7.88 1.76 12.06
C GLU A 27 7.40 0.71 13.07
N LYS A 28 7.47 1.01 14.37
CA LYS A 28 7.04 0.11 15.45
C LYS A 28 5.54 -0.17 15.48
N SER A 29 4.71 0.75 14.96
CA SER A 29 3.25 0.54 14.88
C SER A 29 2.86 -0.30 13.67
N LEU A 30 3.71 -0.36 12.63
CA LEU A 30 3.52 -1.22 11.47
C LEU A 30 3.77 -2.69 11.80
N LYS A 31 2.78 -3.53 11.54
CA LYS A 31 2.80 -4.97 11.81
C LYS A 31 2.75 -5.75 10.51
N ILE A 32 3.66 -6.71 10.35
CA ILE A 32 3.57 -7.69 9.26
C ILE A 32 2.21 -8.39 9.35
N GLY A 33 1.56 -8.56 8.20
CA GLY A 33 0.22 -9.11 8.06
C GLY A 33 -0.91 -8.10 8.22
N GLN A 34 -0.64 -6.85 8.62
CA GLN A 34 -1.70 -5.86 8.75
C GLN A 34 -2.25 -5.45 7.38
N THR A 35 -3.55 -5.17 7.33
CA THR A 35 -4.19 -4.59 6.16
C THR A 35 -3.76 -3.15 5.96
N LEU A 36 -3.46 -2.81 4.72
CA LEU A 36 -3.12 -1.49 4.24
C LEU A 36 -4.20 -1.03 3.26
N ARG A 37 -4.47 0.27 3.25
CA ARG A 37 -5.44 0.88 2.33
C ARG A 37 -4.72 1.38 1.09
N LEU A 38 -5.28 1.07 -0.08
CA LEU A 38 -4.86 1.63 -1.36
C LEU A 38 -5.79 2.78 -1.71
N GLU A 39 -5.22 3.94 -2.04
CA GLU A 39 -5.99 5.13 -2.41
C GLU A 39 -5.52 5.65 -3.75
N ARG A 40 -6.43 5.70 -4.72
CA ARG A 40 -6.18 6.24 -6.05
C ARG A 40 -5.99 7.77 -5.97
N GLU A 41 -4.91 8.28 -6.57
CA GLU A 41 -4.68 9.73 -6.76
C GLU A 41 -4.84 10.08 -8.26
N ALA A 42 -6.09 10.24 -8.72
CA ALA A 42 -6.39 10.42 -10.15
C ALA A 42 -5.98 11.78 -10.73
N ASP A 43 -5.72 12.76 -9.88
CA ASP A 43 -5.32 14.12 -10.22
C ASP A 43 -3.82 14.39 -9.98
N SER A 44 -3.02 13.33 -9.87
CA SER A 44 -1.57 13.45 -9.71
C SER A 44 -0.95 14.18 -10.90
N LYS A 45 -0.01 15.09 -10.64
CA LYS A 45 0.71 15.84 -11.68
C LYS A 45 1.95 15.13 -12.21
N TYR A 46 2.30 14.00 -11.62
CA TYR A 46 3.57 13.30 -11.85
C TYR A 46 3.36 11.91 -12.45
N ASP A 47 2.30 11.21 -12.05
CA ASP A 47 2.02 9.83 -12.45
C ASP A 47 0.51 9.62 -12.60
N ASP A 48 0.06 9.41 -13.84
CA ASP A 48 -1.35 9.22 -14.20
C ASP A 48 -1.98 8.03 -13.46
N TRP A 49 -1.18 7.07 -12.99
CA TRP A 49 -1.63 5.84 -12.32
C TRP A 49 -1.28 5.79 -10.83
N ALA A 50 -0.97 6.94 -10.22
CA ALA A 50 -0.59 7.03 -8.81
C ALA A 50 -1.61 6.34 -7.88
N VAL A 51 -1.09 5.45 -7.01
CA VAL A 51 -1.83 4.76 -5.95
C VAL A 51 -1.06 4.89 -4.64
N LYS A 52 -1.62 5.62 -3.68
CA LYS A 52 -1.07 5.78 -2.33
C LYS A 52 -1.30 4.52 -1.51
N VAL A 53 -0.34 4.22 -0.64
CA VAL A 53 -0.42 3.16 0.36
C VAL A 53 -0.54 3.80 1.73
N HIS A 54 -1.60 3.49 2.46
CA HIS A 54 -1.85 3.99 3.81
C HIS A 54 -1.81 2.86 4.85
N SER A 55 -1.30 3.16 6.04
CA SER A 55 -1.13 2.17 7.12
C SER A 55 -2.44 1.64 7.71
N GLY A 56 -3.56 2.36 7.52
CA GLY A 56 -4.86 1.98 8.04
C GLY A 56 -6.03 2.57 7.25
N ALA A 57 -7.23 2.42 7.80
CA ALA A 57 -8.47 2.91 7.22
C ALA A 57 -8.49 4.44 7.09
N ALA A 58 -9.42 4.97 6.28
CA ALA A 58 -9.52 6.40 6.00
C ALA A 58 -9.95 7.24 7.22
N ASP A 59 -10.74 6.65 8.11
CA ASP A 59 -11.27 7.24 9.34
C ASP A 59 -10.34 7.05 10.56
N ASP A 60 -9.29 6.25 10.41
CA ASP A 60 -8.29 6.05 11.46
C ASP A 60 -7.32 7.25 11.52
N LYS A 61 -7.37 7.99 12.64
CA LYS A 61 -6.47 9.14 12.90
C LYS A 61 -4.99 8.75 13.02
N ALA A 62 -4.70 7.47 13.27
CA ALA A 62 -3.34 6.94 13.28
C ALA A 62 -2.89 6.47 11.88
N SER A 63 -3.77 6.48 10.88
CA SER A 63 -3.44 6.14 9.50
C SER A 63 -2.47 7.17 8.94
N ILE A 64 -1.34 6.68 8.44
CA ILE A 64 -0.32 7.48 7.78
C ILE A 64 -0.13 7.04 6.35
N TRP A 65 0.30 7.98 5.54
CA TRP A 65 0.68 7.74 4.17
C TRP A 65 2.12 7.18 4.13
N LEU A 66 2.25 5.92 3.71
CA LEU A 66 3.51 5.19 3.68
C LEU A 66 4.34 5.49 2.42
N GLY A 67 3.66 5.78 1.31
CA GLY A 67 4.27 5.98 0.00
C GLY A 67 3.32 5.58 -1.12
N TYR A 68 3.87 5.14 -2.25
CA TYR A 68 3.10 4.75 -3.43
C TYR A 68 3.36 3.30 -3.84
N LEU A 69 2.49 2.73 -4.67
CA LEU A 69 2.90 1.62 -5.52
C LEU A 69 3.98 2.10 -6.51
N PRO A 70 4.94 1.25 -6.91
CA PRO A 70 5.94 1.64 -7.90
C PRO A 70 5.29 2.02 -9.23
N GLU A 71 5.70 3.16 -9.79
CA GLU A 71 5.17 3.72 -11.06
C GLU A 71 5.15 2.70 -12.19
N THR A 72 6.18 1.87 -12.30
CA THR A 72 6.30 0.84 -13.36
C THR A 72 5.33 -0.33 -13.20
N ARG A 73 4.55 -0.41 -12.12
CA ARG A 73 3.72 -1.57 -11.76
C ARG A 73 2.31 -1.21 -11.26
N ASN A 74 1.98 0.07 -11.19
CA ASN A 74 0.74 0.54 -10.55
C ASN A 74 -0.48 0.55 -11.49
N GLU A 75 -0.30 0.63 -12.81
CA GLU A 75 -1.37 0.85 -13.80
C GLU A 75 -2.54 -0.15 -13.63
N THR A 76 -2.24 -1.45 -13.53
CA THR A 76 -3.29 -2.47 -13.42
C THR A 76 -4.08 -2.30 -12.11
N VAL A 77 -3.41 -1.96 -11.01
CA VAL A 77 -4.05 -1.74 -9.71
C VAL A 77 -4.91 -0.47 -9.76
N ALA A 78 -4.40 0.60 -10.37
CA ALA A 78 -5.12 1.85 -10.53
C ALA A 78 -6.40 1.66 -11.35
N ARG A 79 -6.33 0.96 -12.49
CA ARG A 79 -7.50 0.64 -13.32
C ARG A 79 -8.56 -0.18 -12.57
N LEU A 80 -8.14 -1.12 -11.73
CA LEU A 80 -9.05 -1.90 -10.90
C LEU A 80 -9.72 -1.03 -9.82
N LEU A 81 -8.96 -0.12 -9.18
CA LEU A 81 -9.53 0.85 -8.25
C LEU A 81 -10.53 1.79 -8.94
N ASP A 82 -10.19 2.30 -10.13
CA ASP A 82 -11.07 3.15 -10.95
C ASP A 82 -12.36 2.42 -11.36
N ALA A 83 -12.28 1.10 -11.55
CA ALA A 83 -13.44 0.24 -11.83
C ALA A 83 -14.24 -0.16 -10.56
N GLY A 84 -13.82 0.27 -9.37
CA GLY A 84 -14.53 0.03 -8.11
C GLY A 84 -14.23 -1.31 -7.44
N TYR A 85 -13.16 -2.02 -7.84
CA TYR A 85 -12.75 -3.23 -7.14
C TYR A 85 -12.25 -2.92 -5.72
N PRO A 86 -12.61 -3.71 -4.70
CA PRO A 86 -12.30 -3.44 -3.30
C PRO A 86 -10.89 -3.90 -2.93
N LEU A 87 -9.88 -3.42 -3.66
CA LEU A 87 -8.51 -3.81 -3.44
C LEU A 87 -8.00 -3.30 -2.09
N THR A 88 -7.25 -4.16 -1.41
CA THR A 88 -6.48 -3.80 -0.22
C THR A 88 -5.03 -4.21 -0.44
N ALA A 89 -4.15 -3.86 0.49
CA ALA A 89 -2.82 -4.47 0.53
C ALA A 89 -2.55 -5.09 1.91
N ARG A 90 -1.52 -5.91 1.99
CA ARG A 90 -1.03 -6.49 3.24
C ARG A 90 0.46 -6.23 3.36
N LEU A 91 0.91 -5.78 4.53
CA LEU A 91 2.35 -5.65 4.79
C LEU A 91 2.99 -7.03 4.88
N ALA A 92 3.84 -7.39 3.92
CA ALA A 92 4.51 -8.68 3.83
C ALA A 92 5.87 -8.67 4.55
N HIS A 93 6.62 -7.58 4.44
CA HIS A 93 7.93 -7.44 5.05
C HIS A 93 8.22 -5.98 5.43
N LYS A 94 9.04 -5.78 6.47
CA LYS A 94 9.63 -4.48 6.81
C LYS A 94 11.07 -4.65 7.29
N ALA A 95 11.97 -3.80 6.83
CA ALA A 95 13.36 -3.71 7.28
C ALA A 95 13.89 -2.29 7.12
N TRP A 96 14.91 -1.94 7.91
CA TRP A 96 15.69 -0.73 7.66
C TRP A 96 16.81 -1.04 6.67
N GLU A 97 16.93 -0.20 5.65
CA GLU A 97 18.04 -0.18 4.70
C GLU A 97 18.69 1.19 4.83
N ASP A 98 19.86 1.27 5.47
CA ASP A 98 20.53 2.52 5.84
C ASP A 98 19.60 3.54 6.52
N ASP A 99 19.15 4.56 5.79
CA ASP A 99 18.35 5.68 6.27
C ASP A 99 16.87 5.61 5.87
N TRP A 100 16.44 4.55 5.19
CA TRP A 100 15.06 4.41 4.72
C TRP A 100 14.41 3.09 5.13
N LEU A 101 13.09 3.14 5.27
CA LEU A 101 12.27 1.99 5.67
C LEU A 101 11.84 1.22 4.42
N HIS A 102 12.42 0.04 4.22
CA HIS A 102 12.01 -0.92 3.20
C HIS A 102 10.72 -1.61 3.64
N LEU A 103 9.67 -1.46 2.84
CA LEU A 103 8.37 -2.10 3.07
C LEU A 103 7.99 -2.89 1.82
N GLU A 104 7.68 -4.18 1.99
CA GLU A 104 7.10 -5.00 0.93
C GLU A 104 5.65 -5.29 1.25
N ILE A 105 4.81 -5.22 0.22
CA ILE A 105 3.38 -5.43 0.34
C ILE A 105 2.87 -6.38 -0.73
N GLU A 106 1.76 -7.03 -0.43
CA GLU A 106 0.94 -7.76 -1.38
C GLU A 106 -0.34 -6.98 -1.64
N VAL A 107 -0.66 -6.66 -2.90
CA VAL A 107 -1.98 -6.13 -3.28
C VAL A 107 -2.94 -7.29 -3.44
N LEU A 108 -4.10 -7.17 -2.81
CA LEU A 108 -5.06 -8.24 -2.60
C LEU A 108 -6.41 -7.88 -3.20
N LEU A 109 -6.97 -8.81 -3.98
CA LEU A 109 -8.38 -8.83 -4.35
C LEU A 109 -9.12 -9.82 -3.43
N PRO A 110 -10.08 -9.36 -2.60
CA PRO A 110 -10.93 -10.24 -1.81
C PRO A 110 -11.68 -11.25 -2.70
N ARG A 111 -11.93 -12.44 -2.16
CA ARG A 111 -12.74 -13.48 -2.81
C ARG A 111 -13.90 -13.83 -1.87
N ASP A 112 -15.12 -13.82 -2.43
CA ASP A 112 -16.33 -14.29 -1.75
C ASP A 112 -16.44 -15.82 -1.76
#